data_AF-A0A966KS59-F1
#
_entry.id   AF-A0A966KS59-F1
#
_cell.length_a   1.000
_cell.length_b   1.000
_cell.length_c   1.000
_cell.angle_alpha   90.00
_cell.angle_beta   90.00
_cell.angle_gamma   90.00
#
_symmetry.space_group_name_H-M   'P 1'
#
loop_
_entity.id
_entity.type
_entity.pdbx_description
1 polymer ?
#
loop_
_entity_poly.entity_id
_entity_poly.type
_entity_poly.pdbx_seq_one_letter_code
_entity_poly.pdbx_strand_id
1 'polypeptide(L)'
;MSRTFFDFGFAIAIAVFLFLAAGDHLLMAAPRVKDWYERNLLRGINIARWVEYSISASIMILLIALLNGINNLYALMAIFGVNASMILFGLVMEKVNMGRDEVNWWPFTFGCIAGIVPWIAIVFALVTAATDTTMVDGVRANPDGVPPFVYGIVISLFLLFNCFALNQWLQYRKRGRFADYLYGEKVYLVLSLVAKSGRLTDLAADATRQSRTGGRGSARSCMSSCRCRI
;
A
#
# COMPACT_ATOMS: atom_id res chain seq x y z
N MET A 1 11.41 -18.45 21.48
CA MET A 1 12.65 -17.66 21.29
C MET A 1 12.55 -17.02 19.91
N SER A 2 12.20 -15.73 19.81
CA SER A 2 12.06 -15.07 18.50
C SER A 2 13.44 -14.65 17.99
N ARG A 3 13.81 -15.08 16.77
CA ARG A 3 15.07 -14.69 16.12
C ARG A 3 14.80 -13.54 15.15
N THR A 4 15.60 -12.48 15.24
CA THR A 4 15.55 -11.35 14.30
C THR A 4 16.33 -11.73 13.05
N PHE A 5 15.71 -11.62 11.87
CA PHE A 5 16.33 -11.97 10.59
C PHE A 5 17.07 -10.79 9.94
N PHE A 6 16.42 -9.62 9.88
CA PHE A 6 16.97 -8.41 9.28
C PHE A 6 16.48 -7.17 10.04
N ASP A 7 17.36 -6.16 10.13
CA ASP A 7 17.07 -4.81 10.64
C ASP A 7 17.07 -3.86 9.43
N PHE A 8 15.93 -3.25 9.12
CA PHE A 8 15.82 -2.30 8.01
C PHE A 8 15.43 -0.91 8.53
N GLY A 9 16.16 0.11 8.09
CA GLY A 9 15.82 1.51 8.38
C GLY A 9 14.55 1.90 7.65
N PHE A 10 13.53 2.37 8.37
CA PHE A 10 12.24 2.78 7.79
C PHE A 10 12.43 3.78 6.63
N ALA A 11 13.36 4.72 6.79
CA ALA A 11 13.74 5.69 5.76
C ALA A 11 14.27 5.03 4.47
N ILE A 12 15.03 3.94 4.56
CA ILE A 12 15.55 3.22 3.39
C ILE A 12 14.40 2.52 2.66
N ALA A 13 13.43 1.95 3.38
CA ALA A 13 12.30 1.29 2.74
C ALA A 13 11.38 2.28 2.01
N ILE A 14 11.21 3.47 2.57
CA ILE A 14 10.53 4.58 1.88
C ILE A 14 11.32 5.06 0.67
N ALA A 15 12.64 5.23 0.79
CA ALA A 15 13.49 5.63 -0.32
C ALA A 15 13.43 4.62 -1.48
N VAL A 16 13.48 3.31 -1.18
CA VAL A 16 13.34 2.23 -2.17
C VAL A 16 11.97 2.28 -2.85
N PHE A 17 10.88 2.47 -2.09
CA PHE A 17 9.54 2.63 -2.64
C PHE A 17 9.44 3.81 -3.62
N LEU A 18 10.00 4.97 -3.25
CA LEU A 18 9.99 6.17 -4.10
C LEU A 18 10.87 5.99 -5.33
N PHE A 19 12.01 5.31 -5.19
CA PHE A 19 12.91 5.03 -6.31
C PHE A 19 12.29 4.04 -7.31
N LEU A 20 11.57 3.03 -6.82
CA LEU A 20 10.80 2.11 -7.67
C LEU A 20 9.66 2.83 -8.39
N ALA A 21 8.94 3.73 -7.70
CA ALA A 21 7.90 4.55 -8.31
C ALA A 21 8.44 5.50 -9.41
N ALA A 22 9.56 6.17 -9.15
CA ALA A 22 10.23 7.03 -10.12
C ALA A 22 10.81 6.23 -11.29
N GLY A 23 11.39 5.07 -11.00
CA GLY A 23 11.96 4.15 -11.99
C GLY A 23 10.92 3.62 -12.96
N ASP A 24 9.71 3.32 -12.50
CA ASP A 24 8.65 2.84 -13.39
C ASP A 24 8.12 3.94 -14.33
N HIS A 25 7.88 5.15 -13.82
CA HIS A 25 7.53 6.29 -14.68
C HIS A 25 8.61 6.58 -15.73
N LEU A 26 9.89 6.43 -15.37
CA LEU A 26 11.01 6.59 -16.29
C LEU A 26 11.09 5.45 -17.32
N LEU A 27 10.81 4.21 -16.89
CA LEU A 27 10.77 3.03 -17.77
C LEU A 27 9.62 3.11 -18.77
N MET A 28 8.45 3.58 -18.35
CA MET A 28 7.30 3.77 -19.23
C MET A 28 7.47 4.96 -20.19
N ALA A 29 8.31 5.94 -19.82
CA ALA A 29 8.72 7.02 -20.71
C ALA A 29 9.83 6.61 -21.72
N ALA A 30 10.42 5.42 -21.58
CA ALA A 30 11.47 4.95 -22.46
C ALA A 30 10.96 4.70 -23.89
N PRO A 31 11.69 5.11 -24.95
CA PRO A 31 11.17 5.13 -26.33
C PRO A 31 10.64 3.79 -26.85
N ARG A 32 11.27 2.66 -26.47
CA ARG A 32 10.84 1.32 -26.92
C ARG A 32 9.65 0.75 -26.14
N VAL A 33 9.43 1.23 -24.91
CA VAL A 33 8.32 0.79 -24.05
C VAL A 33 7.08 1.62 -24.34
N LYS A 34 7.26 2.90 -24.70
CA LYS A 34 6.19 3.84 -25.05
C LYS A 34 5.28 3.32 -26.17
N ASP A 35 5.83 2.84 -27.28
CA ASP A 35 5.01 2.38 -28.41
C ASP A 35 4.17 1.15 -28.04
N TRP A 36 4.72 0.24 -27.21
CA TRP A 36 3.97 -0.89 -26.68
C TRP A 36 2.89 -0.44 -25.69
N TYR A 37 3.22 0.51 -24.82
CA TYR A 37 2.30 1.09 -23.84
C TYR A 37 1.10 1.76 -24.52
N GLU A 38 1.32 2.64 -25.49
CA GLU A 38 0.26 3.33 -26.23
C GLU A 38 -0.66 2.36 -26.98
N ARG A 39 -0.10 1.31 -27.61
CA ARG A 39 -0.92 0.26 -28.26
C ARG A 39 -1.81 -0.50 -27.28
N ASN A 40 -1.35 -0.73 -26.06
CA ASN A 40 -2.15 -1.39 -25.02
C ASN A 40 -3.24 -0.45 -24.49
N LEU A 41 -2.94 0.84 -24.29
CA LEU A 41 -3.93 1.83 -23.89
C LEU A 41 -5.09 1.96 -24.89
N LEU A 42 -4.79 1.95 -26.19
CA LEU A 42 -5.81 1.97 -27.25
C LEU A 42 -6.72 0.73 -27.22
N ARG A 43 -6.25 -0.37 -26.63
CA ARG A 43 -7.03 -1.60 -26.44
C ARG A 43 -7.78 -1.62 -25.11
N GLY A 44 -7.67 -0.58 -24.28
CA GLY A 44 -8.30 -0.51 -22.97
C GLY A 44 -7.63 -1.40 -21.91
N ILE A 45 -6.32 -1.60 -22.00
CA ILE A 45 -5.55 -2.34 -21.00
C ILE A 45 -4.24 -1.61 -20.65
N ASN A 46 -3.87 -1.61 -19.37
CA ASN A 46 -2.62 -1.03 -18.90
C ASN A 46 -1.83 -2.05 -18.06
N ILE A 47 -1.15 -2.97 -18.75
CA ILE A 47 -0.37 -4.05 -18.11
C ILE A 47 0.74 -3.48 -17.23
N ALA A 48 1.40 -2.42 -17.69
CA ALA A 48 2.46 -1.73 -16.96
C ALA A 48 2.02 -1.28 -15.56
N ARG A 49 0.87 -0.58 -15.47
CA ARG A 49 0.28 -0.13 -14.21
C ARG A 49 0.07 -1.27 -13.22
N TRP A 50 -0.48 -2.40 -13.70
CA TRP A 50 -0.75 -3.54 -12.82
C TRP A 50 0.52 -4.23 -12.34
N VAL A 51 1.56 -4.32 -13.17
CA VAL A 51 2.87 -4.86 -12.76
C VAL A 51 3.51 -3.93 -11.71
N GLU A 52 3.54 -2.62 -11.94
CA GLU A 52 4.10 -1.67 -10.97
C GLU A 52 3.35 -1.72 -9.65
N TYR A 53 2.02 -1.58 -9.69
CA TYR A 53 1.20 -1.57 -8.48
C TYR A 53 1.33 -2.88 -7.69
N SER A 54 1.55 -4.01 -8.36
CA SER A 54 1.63 -5.32 -7.68
C SER A 54 2.86 -5.40 -6.77
N ILE A 55 3.91 -4.65 -7.09
CA ILE A 55 5.14 -4.58 -6.30
C ILE A 55 5.07 -3.38 -5.36
N SER A 56 4.78 -2.19 -5.87
CA SER A 56 4.86 -0.95 -5.09
C SER A 56 3.78 -0.86 -4.01
N ALA A 57 2.53 -1.20 -4.32
CA ALA A 57 1.46 -1.21 -3.33
C ALA A 57 1.69 -2.32 -2.29
N SER A 58 2.29 -3.44 -2.69
CA SER A 58 2.63 -4.54 -1.79
C SER A 58 3.76 -4.16 -0.83
N ILE A 59 4.80 -3.47 -1.30
CA ILE A 59 5.82 -2.90 -0.41
C ILE A 59 5.19 -1.89 0.56
N MET A 60 4.28 -1.04 0.08
CA MET A 60 3.61 -0.05 0.91
C MET A 60 2.78 -0.71 2.03
N ILE A 61 1.98 -1.73 1.74
CA ILE A 61 1.19 -2.42 2.76
C ILE A 61 2.08 -3.16 3.78
N LEU A 62 3.25 -3.67 3.38
CA LEU A 62 4.22 -4.25 4.32
C LEU A 62 4.75 -3.21 5.31
N LEU A 63 5.01 -1.99 4.85
CA LEU A 63 5.48 -0.92 5.72
C LEU A 63 4.42 -0.49 6.73
N ILE A 64 3.14 -0.51 6.33
CA ILE A 64 2.02 -0.25 7.24
C ILE A 64 1.88 -1.40 8.24
N ALA A 65 1.99 -2.66 7.78
CA ALA A 65 1.94 -3.83 8.65
C ALA A 65 3.05 -3.78 9.72
N LEU A 66 4.28 -3.49 9.31
CA LEU A 66 5.42 -3.31 10.20
C LEU A 66 5.21 -2.15 11.20
N LEU A 67 4.67 -1.02 10.74
CA LEU A 67 4.34 0.12 11.61
C LEU A 67 3.30 -0.25 12.68
N ASN A 68 2.36 -1.14 12.35
CA ASN A 68 1.34 -1.66 13.26
C ASN A 68 1.81 -2.90 14.05
N GLY A 69 3.11 -3.19 14.06
CA GLY A 69 3.70 -4.27 14.86
C GLY A 69 3.62 -5.67 14.24
N ILE A 70 3.10 -5.81 13.02
CA ILE A 70 3.14 -7.09 12.29
C ILE A 70 4.55 -7.30 11.76
N ASN A 71 5.34 -8.08 12.47
CA ASN A 71 6.75 -8.32 12.16
C ASN A 71 7.09 -9.79 11.90
N ASN A 72 6.10 -10.68 11.88
CA ASN A 72 6.30 -12.09 11.54
C ASN A 72 6.55 -12.25 10.02
N LEU A 73 7.64 -12.93 9.65
CA LEU A 73 8.02 -13.09 8.24
C LEU A 73 6.94 -13.78 7.40
N TYR A 74 6.30 -14.83 7.93
CA TYR A 74 5.25 -15.56 7.20
C TYR A 74 4.01 -14.70 6.99
N ALA A 75 3.62 -13.90 8.00
CA ALA A 75 2.53 -12.95 7.88
C ALA A 75 2.83 -11.87 6.83
N LEU A 76 4.06 -11.34 6.82
CA LEU A 76 4.49 -10.35 5.82
C LEU A 76 4.51 -10.94 4.41
N MET A 77 5.03 -12.15 4.22
CA MET A 77 4.99 -12.83 2.92
C MET A 77 3.54 -13.05 2.43
N ALA A 78 2.64 -13.47 3.33
CA ALA A 78 1.23 -13.65 3.00
C ALA A 78 0.55 -12.32 2.63
N ILE A 79 0.79 -11.26 3.39
CA ILE A 79 0.28 -9.90 3.12
C ILE A 79 0.78 -9.39 1.77
N PHE A 80 2.08 -9.58 1.47
CA PHE A 80 2.64 -9.21 0.18
C PHE A 80 1.95 -9.96 -0.96
N GLY A 81 1.86 -11.29 -0.85
CA GLY A 81 1.28 -12.14 -1.88
C GLY A 81 -0.20 -11.85 -2.14
N VAL A 82 -1.00 -11.69 -1.09
CA VAL A 82 -2.44 -11.41 -1.23
C VAL A 82 -2.69 -10.00 -1.78
N ASN A 83 -1.88 -9.01 -1.40
CA ASN A 83 -1.98 -7.67 -1.95
C ASN A 83 -1.55 -7.62 -3.43
N ALA A 84 -0.46 -8.31 -3.79
CA ALA A 84 -0.07 -8.45 -5.19
C ALA A 84 -1.16 -9.15 -6.01
N SER A 85 -1.80 -10.18 -5.44
CA SER A 85 -2.93 -10.90 -6.06
C SER A 85 -4.13 -9.99 -6.31
N MET A 86 -4.50 -9.13 -5.35
CA MET A 86 -5.54 -8.11 -5.53
C MET A 86 -5.26 -7.25 -6.77
N ILE A 87 -4.01 -6.78 -6.93
CA ILE A 87 -3.63 -5.96 -8.09
C ILE A 87 -3.69 -6.77 -9.39
N LEU A 88 -3.21 -8.01 -9.39
CA LEU A 88 -3.26 -8.88 -10.56
C LEU A 88 -4.70 -9.24 -10.97
N PHE A 89 -5.64 -9.32 -10.03
CA PHE A 89 -7.06 -9.43 -10.36
C PHE A 89 -7.60 -8.21 -11.11
N GLY A 90 -7.06 -7.01 -10.88
CA GLY A 90 -7.32 -5.83 -11.71
C GLY A 90 -6.85 -6.01 -13.15
N LEU A 91 -5.66 -6.59 -13.36
CA LEU A 91 -5.19 -6.95 -14.71
C LEU A 91 -6.10 -8.00 -15.37
N VAL A 92 -6.54 -9.00 -14.62
CA VAL A 92 -7.47 -10.02 -15.13
C VAL A 92 -8.81 -9.39 -15.49
N MET A 93 -9.31 -8.42 -14.71
CA MET A 93 -10.50 -7.64 -15.03
C MET A 93 -10.38 -6.99 -16.42
N GLU A 94 -9.23 -6.39 -16.72
CA GLU A 94 -8.96 -5.78 -18.03
C GLU A 94 -8.87 -6.79 -19.17
N LYS A 95 -8.17 -7.90 -18.96
CA LYS A 95 -8.02 -8.93 -20.00
C LYS A 95 -9.32 -9.64 -20.32
N VAL A 96 -10.07 -10.08 -19.30
CA VAL A 96 -11.28 -10.91 -19.48
C VAL A 96 -12.43 -10.12 -20.09
N ASN A 97 -12.48 -8.81 -19.84
CA ASN A 97 -13.54 -7.93 -20.34
C ASN A 97 -13.19 -7.21 -21.65
N MET A 98 -12.05 -7.52 -22.26
CA MET A 98 -11.69 -6.96 -23.56
C MET A 98 -12.63 -7.50 -24.65
N GLY A 99 -13.36 -6.60 -25.32
CA GLY A 99 -14.28 -6.96 -26.40
C GLY A 99 -15.57 -7.67 -25.96
N ARG A 100 -15.90 -7.66 -24.66
CA ARG A 100 -17.18 -8.19 -24.16
C ARG A 100 -18.29 -7.15 -24.16
N ASP A 101 -19.51 -7.58 -24.51
CA ASP A 101 -20.72 -6.76 -24.40
C ASP A 101 -21.17 -6.61 -22.94
N GLU A 102 -21.08 -7.69 -22.16
CA GLU A 102 -21.38 -7.71 -20.73
C GLU A 102 -20.13 -7.85 -19.88
N VAL A 103 -20.04 -7.03 -18.84
CA VAL A 103 -18.90 -7.02 -17.91
C VAL A 103 -18.98 -8.21 -16.97
N ASN A 104 -17.96 -9.06 -17.02
CA ASN A 104 -17.66 -10.07 -16.01
C ASN A 104 -17.00 -9.40 -14.79
N TRP A 105 -17.73 -9.36 -13.68
CA TRP A 105 -17.29 -8.75 -12.42
C TRP A 105 -16.52 -9.69 -11.49
N TRP A 106 -16.41 -10.99 -11.81
CA TRP A 106 -15.71 -11.95 -10.94
C TRP A 106 -14.26 -11.54 -10.61
N PRO A 107 -13.43 -11.08 -11.57
CA PRO A 107 -12.09 -10.62 -11.24
C PRO A 107 -12.08 -9.46 -10.25
N PHE A 108 -12.99 -8.48 -10.42
CA PHE A 108 -13.12 -7.37 -9.47
C PHE A 108 -13.52 -7.85 -8.07
N THR A 109 -14.51 -8.74 -7.96
CA THR A 109 -14.94 -9.30 -6.67
C THR A 109 -13.81 -10.05 -5.97
N PHE A 110 -13.06 -10.89 -6.68
CA PHE A 110 -11.91 -11.59 -6.11
C PHE A 110 -10.79 -10.64 -5.72
N GLY A 111 -10.58 -9.57 -6.51
CA GLY A 111 -9.70 -8.46 -6.14
C GLY A 111 -10.11 -7.82 -4.81
N CYS A 112 -11.39 -7.50 -4.61
CA CYS A 112 -11.88 -6.94 -3.34
C CYS A 112 -11.71 -7.90 -2.16
N ILE A 113 -11.97 -9.19 -2.35
CA ILE A 113 -11.78 -10.21 -1.30
C ILE A 113 -10.30 -10.32 -0.92
N ALA A 114 -9.40 -10.40 -1.90
CA ALA A 114 -7.96 -10.40 -1.63
C ALA A 114 -7.51 -9.08 -0.97
N GLY A 115 -8.06 -7.95 -1.43
CA GLY A 115 -7.69 -6.62 -1.01
C GLY A 115 -8.08 -6.28 0.43
N ILE A 116 -9.17 -6.84 0.96
CA ILE A 116 -9.60 -6.56 2.34
C ILE A 116 -8.77 -7.33 3.39
N VAL A 117 -8.15 -8.46 3.02
CA VAL A 117 -7.42 -9.33 3.95
C VAL A 117 -6.27 -8.62 4.69
N PRO A 118 -5.36 -7.88 4.02
CA PRO A 118 -4.32 -7.11 4.71
C PRO A 118 -4.89 -6.08 5.70
N TRP A 119 -6.00 -5.42 5.36
CA TRP A 119 -6.64 -4.41 6.20
C TRP A 119 -7.23 -5.03 7.47
N ILE A 120 -7.83 -6.22 7.37
CA ILE A 120 -8.32 -6.95 8.55
C ILE A 120 -7.16 -7.24 9.50
N ALA A 121 -6.02 -7.71 8.98
CA ALA A 121 -4.83 -7.99 9.79
C ALA A 121 -4.28 -6.71 10.46
N ILE A 122 -4.20 -5.61 9.72
CA ILE A 122 -3.72 -4.31 10.23
C ILE A 122 -4.67 -3.76 11.30
N VAL A 123 -5.98 -3.80 11.08
CA VAL A 123 -6.97 -3.34 12.06
C VAL A 123 -6.91 -4.20 13.32
N PHE A 124 -6.79 -5.51 13.19
CA PHE A 124 -6.67 -6.40 14.34
C PHE A 124 -5.39 -6.13 15.15
N ALA A 125 -4.26 -5.91 14.47
CA ALA A 125 -3.01 -5.52 15.12
C ALA A 125 -3.14 -4.16 15.83
N LEU A 126 -3.75 -3.18 15.18
CA LEU A 126 -3.99 -1.85 15.74
C LEU A 126 -4.88 -1.90 16.99
N VAL A 127 -6.01 -2.63 16.92
CA VAL A 127 -6.91 -2.81 18.07
C VAL A 127 -6.20 -3.53 19.20
N THR A 128 -5.46 -4.61 18.92
CA THR A 128 -4.71 -5.36 19.92
C THR A 128 -3.71 -4.44 20.64
N ALA A 129 -2.94 -3.64 19.90
CA ALA A 129 -1.99 -2.68 20.46
C ALA A 129 -2.66 -1.55 21.24
N ALA A 130 -3.87 -1.14 20.84
CA ALA A 130 -4.64 -0.10 21.52
C ALA A 130 -5.30 -0.59 22.82
N THR A 131 -5.66 -1.88 22.90
CA THR A 131 -6.31 -2.49 24.06
C THR A 131 -5.34 -3.25 24.97
N ASP A 132 -4.04 -3.23 24.68
CA ASP A 132 -3.05 -3.96 25.46
C ASP A 132 -2.98 -3.42 26.89
N THR A 133 -3.34 -4.28 27.84
CA THR A 133 -3.29 -4.00 29.29
C THR A 133 -2.22 -4.81 30.00
N THR A 134 -1.35 -5.48 29.23
CA THR A 134 -0.28 -6.33 29.76
C THR A 134 0.65 -5.50 30.65
N MET A 135 0.98 -6.05 31.81
CA MET A 135 1.92 -5.45 32.75
C MET A 135 3.26 -6.16 32.63
N VAL A 136 4.34 -5.41 32.42
CA VAL A 136 5.73 -5.88 32.47
C VAL A 136 6.43 -5.09 33.57
N ASP A 137 6.95 -5.79 34.58
CA ASP A 137 7.62 -5.19 35.74
C ASP A 137 6.79 -4.09 36.45
N GLY A 138 5.47 -4.28 36.52
CA GLY A 138 4.55 -3.35 37.19
C GLY A 138 4.17 -2.10 36.38
N VAL A 139 4.66 -1.98 35.15
CA VAL A 139 4.30 -0.91 34.20
C VAL A 139 3.55 -1.52 33.02
N ARG A 140 2.57 -0.80 32.46
CA ARG A 140 1.93 -1.24 31.21
C ARG A 140 2.98 -1.40 30.12
N ALA A 141 2.91 -2.48 29.35
CA ALA A 141 3.79 -2.74 28.22
C ALA A 141 3.73 -1.61 27.18
N ASN A 142 2.56 -0.96 27.05
CA ASN A 142 2.36 0.23 26.24
C ASN A 142 1.62 1.33 27.04
N PRO A 143 2.34 2.13 27.86
CA PRO A 143 1.71 3.10 28.75
C PRO A 143 1.13 4.30 28.00
N ASP A 144 1.71 4.66 26.84
CA ASP A 144 1.31 5.80 26.02
C ASP A 144 0.25 5.42 24.95
N GLY A 145 -0.09 4.14 24.85
CA GLY A 145 -1.03 3.63 23.84
C GLY A 145 -0.49 3.74 22.41
N VAL A 146 -1.37 3.57 21.42
CA VAL A 146 -0.99 3.75 20.02
C VAL A 146 -0.98 5.25 19.69
N PRO A 147 0.12 5.80 19.12
CA PRO A 147 0.18 7.21 18.75
C PRO A 147 -0.96 7.62 17.79
N PRO A 148 -1.63 8.77 18.01
CA PRO A 148 -2.79 9.18 17.20
C PRO A 148 -2.54 9.26 15.69
N PHE A 149 -1.31 9.57 15.28
CA PHE A 149 -0.96 9.67 13.86
C PHE A 149 -1.03 8.31 13.13
N VAL A 150 -0.84 7.20 13.84
CA VAL A 150 -0.93 5.84 13.25
C VAL A 150 -2.35 5.57 12.76
N TYR A 151 -3.36 5.95 13.55
CA TYR A 151 -4.76 5.89 13.13
C TYR A 151 -5.02 6.74 11.88
N GLY A 152 -4.45 7.95 11.85
CA GLY A 152 -4.54 8.85 10.69
C GLY A 152 -4.00 8.20 9.42
N ILE A 153 -2.82 7.57 9.50
CA ILE A 153 -2.19 6.86 8.37
C ILE A 153 -3.04 5.66 7.92
N VAL A 154 -3.53 4.84 8.85
CA VAL A 154 -4.33 3.66 8.51
C VAL A 154 -5.64 4.07 7.82
N ILE A 155 -6.35 5.07 8.36
CA ILE A 155 -7.62 5.55 7.80
C ILE A 155 -7.41 6.20 6.44
N SER A 156 -6.42 7.10 6.31
CA SER A 156 -6.19 7.82 5.05
C SER A 156 -5.83 6.87 3.91
N LEU A 157 -4.95 5.89 4.18
CA LEU A 157 -4.55 4.90 3.18
C LEU A 157 -5.66 3.90 2.87
N PHE A 158 -6.48 3.51 3.85
CA PHE A 158 -7.64 2.66 3.59
C PHE A 158 -8.62 3.34 2.63
N LEU A 159 -8.94 4.62 2.87
CA LEU A 159 -9.79 5.40 1.97
C LEU A 159 -9.17 5.49 0.58
N LEU A 160 -7.87 5.71 0.50
CA LEU A 160 -7.16 5.81 -0.76
C LEU A 160 -7.17 4.50 -1.56
N PHE A 161 -6.97 3.34 -0.92
CA PHE A 161 -7.12 2.03 -1.56
C PHE A 161 -8.53 1.82 -2.12
N ASN A 162 -9.56 2.23 -1.37
CA ASN A 162 -10.93 2.18 -1.84
C ASN A 162 -11.17 3.09 -3.05
N CYS A 163 -10.49 4.24 -3.15
CA CYS A 163 -10.54 5.08 -4.34
C CYS A 163 -10.00 4.37 -5.59
N PHE A 164 -8.95 3.55 -5.49
CA PHE A 164 -8.46 2.74 -6.61
C PHE A 164 -9.51 1.71 -7.07
N ALA A 165 -10.13 1.00 -6.13
CA ALA A 165 -11.20 0.05 -6.44
C ALA A 165 -12.43 0.75 -7.06
N LEU A 166 -12.81 1.91 -6.51
CA LEU A 166 -13.91 2.73 -7.02
C LEU A 166 -13.61 3.22 -8.44
N ASN A 167 -12.37 3.62 -8.74
CA ASN A 167 -11.96 4.02 -10.07
C ASN A 167 -12.18 2.91 -11.10
N GLN A 168 -11.75 1.68 -10.79
CA GLN A 168 -11.99 0.52 -11.65
C GLN A 168 -13.49 0.27 -11.83
N TRP A 169 -14.25 0.30 -10.73
CA TRP A 169 -15.68 0.08 -10.77
C TRP A 169 -16.41 1.10 -11.65
N LEU A 170 -16.07 2.38 -11.55
CA LEU A 170 -16.63 3.45 -12.37
C LEU A 170 -16.23 3.29 -13.85
N GLN A 171 -14.98 2.95 -14.13
CA GLN A 171 -14.46 2.68 -15.47
C GLN A 171 -15.23 1.56 -16.17
N TYR A 172 -15.55 0.48 -15.47
CA TYR A 172 -16.34 -0.63 -16.02
C TYR A 172 -17.86 -0.38 -16.04
N ARG A 173 -18.37 0.55 -15.23
CA ARG A 173 -19.75 1.03 -15.35
C ARG A 173 -19.95 1.97 -16.54
N LYS A 174 -18.89 2.51 -17.14
CA LYS A 174 -18.90 3.39 -18.33
C LYS A 174 -19.91 4.53 -18.24
N ARG A 175 -20.07 5.15 -17.06
CA ARG A 175 -20.99 6.27 -16.84
C ARG A 175 -20.28 7.62 -16.92
N GLY A 176 -20.84 8.56 -17.69
CA GLY A 176 -20.32 9.91 -17.81
C GLY A 176 -18.89 9.93 -18.35
N ARG A 177 -17.98 10.65 -17.68
CA ARG A 177 -16.56 10.78 -18.10
C ARG A 177 -15.80 9.45 -18.09
N PHE A 178 -16.26 8.47 -17.31
CA PHE A 178 -15.66 7.13 -17.23
C PHE A 178 -16.04 6.22 -18.41
N ALA A 179 -16.86 6.68 -19.35
CA ALA A 179 -17.05 6.00 -20.63
C ALA A 179 -15.74 6.00 -21.47
N ASP A 180 -14.89 7.01 -21.28
CA ASP A 180 -13.55 7.07 -21.87
C ASP A 180 -12.54 6.37 -20.95
N TYR A 181 -11.89 5.31 -21.47
CA TYR A 181 -10.84 4.57 -20.77
C TYR A 181 -9.68 5.47 -20.33
N LEU A 182 -9.30 6.45 -21.16
CA LEU A 182 -8.19 7.36 -20.88
C LEU A 182 -8.49 8.27 -19.68
N TYR A 183 -9.76 8.54 -19.39
CA TYR A 183 -10.15 9.26 -18.18
C TYR A 183 -9.85 8.43 -16.92
N GLY A 184 -10.18 7.14 -16.93
CA GLY A 184 -9.86 6.22 -15.83
C GLY A 184 -8.35 6.12 -15.57
N GLU A 185 -7.54 6.08 -16.63
CA GLU A 185 -6.08 6.07 -16.51
C GLU A 185 -5.52 7.39 -15.93
N LYS A 186 -6.06 8.54 -16.32
CA LYS A 186 -5.70 9.83 -15.71
C LYS A 186 -6.00 9.85 -14.21
N VAL A 187 -7.14 9.31 -13.79
CA VAL A 187 -7.49 9.21 -12.37
C VAL A 187 -6.53 8.27 -11.64
N TYR A 188 -6.14 7.14 -12.23
CA TYR A 188 -5.12 6.26 -11.63
C TYR A 188 -3.78 6.97 -11.42
N LEU A 189 -3.32 7.76 -12.40
CA LEU A 189 -2.08 8.52 -12.28
C LEU A 189 -2.17 9.55 -11.15
N VAL A 190 -3.28 10.29 -11.04
CA VAL A 190 -3.52 11.25 -9.96
C VAL A 190 -3.57 10.55 -8.60
N LEU A 191 -4.31 9.45 -8.47
CA LEU A 191 -4.40 8.68 -7.23
C LEU A 191 -3.04 8.13 -6.80
N SER A 192 -2.24 7.61 -7.74
CA SER A 192 -0.87 7.14 -7.48
C SER A 192 0.03 8.26 -7.00
N LEU A 193 -0.02 9.42 -7.65
CA LEU A 193 0.74 10.60 -7.25
C LEU A 193 0.35 11.06 -5.84
N VAL A 194 -0.94 11.17 -5.54
CA VAL A 194 -1.45 11.57 -4.22
C VAL A 194 -1.07 10.55 -3.15
N ALA A 195 -1.18 9.26 -3.44
CA ALA A 195 -0.78 8.19 -2.51
C ALA A 195 0.70 8.24 -2.15
N LYS A 196 1.54 8.38 -3.18
CA LYS A 196 3.00 8.40 -3.02
C LYS A 196 3.45 9.71 -2.36
N SER A 197 2.84 10.84 -2.71
CA SER A 197 3.21 12.17 -2.20
C SER A 197 2.64 12.48 -0.81
N GLY A 198 1.40 12.07 -0.51
CA GLY A 198 0.80 12.23 0.82
C GLY A 198 1.55 11.42 1.87
N ARG A 199 1.96 10.20 1.52
CA ARG A 199 2.85 9.37 2.34
C ARG A 199 4.20 10.04 2.61
N LEU A 200 4.71 10.81 1.65
CA LEU A 200 5.97 11.56 1.77
C LEU A 200 5.87 12.69 2.80
N THR A 201 4.79 13.48 2.77
CA THR A 201 4.58 14.61 3.69
C THR A 201 4.27 14.16 5.11
N ASP A 202 3.42 13.14 5.29
CA ASP A 202 3.06 12.65 6.62
C ASP A 202 4.28 12.04 7.33
N LEU A 203 5.12 11.35 6.58
CA LEU A 203 6.35 10.76 7.06
C LEU A 203 7.46 11.80 7.31
N ALA A 204 7.62 12.78 6.42
CA ALA A 204 8.58 13.87 6.62
C ALA A 204 8.18 14.76 7.81
N ALA A 205 6.88 15.00 8.00
CA ALA A 205 6.37 15.72 9.16
C ALA A 205 6.69 14.99 10.47
N ASP A 206 6.66 13.65 10.48
CA ASP A 206 7.00 12.81 11.63
C ASP A 206 8.51 12.85 11.94
N ALA A 207 9.37 12.71 10.92
CA ALA A 207 10.82 12.83 11.08
C ALA A 207 11.24 14.20 11.65
N THR A 208 10.57 15.28 11.25
CA THR A 208 10.83 16.65 11.74
C THR A 208 10.21 16.93 13.12
N ARG A 209 9.14 16.21 13.51
CA ARG A 209 8.52 16.35 14.85
C ARG A 209 9.40 15.72 15.92
N GLN A 210 9.98 14.58 15.63
CA GLN A 210 10.81 13.82 16.57
C GLN A 210 12.20 14.45 16.76
N SER A 211 12.71 15.20 15.78
CA SER A 211 13.94 15.99 15.94
C SER A 211 13.77 17.23 16.84
N ARG A 212 12.53 17.71 17.02
CA ARG A 212 12.18 18.84 17.90
C ARG A 212 11.92 18.42 19.34
N THR A 213 11.43 17.20 19.58
CA THR A 213 11.17 16.67 20.92
C THR A 213 12.40 15.93 21.45
N GLY A 214 13.43 16.68 21.85
CA GLY A 214 14.64 16.14 22.48
C GLY A 214 14.38 15.49 23.84
N GLY A 215 13.93 14.23 23.85
CA GLY A 215 13.84 13.38 25.04
C GLY A 215 14.94 12.33 25.04
N ARG A 216 16.14 12.69 25.52
CA ARG A 216 17.25 11.76 25.77
C ARG A 216 16.86 10.80 26.91
N GLY A 217 16.37 9.60 26.61
CA GLY A 217 16.23 8.57 27.65
C GLY A 217 15.46 7.31 27.25
N SER A 218 14.32 7.45 26.57
CA SER A 218 13.42 6.31 26.27
C SER A 218 13.37 5.93 24.77
N ALA A 219 13.83 6.84 23.90
CA ALA A 219 13.56 6.80 22.46
C ALA A 219 14.45 5.87 21.61
N ARG A 220 15.36 5.06 22.18
CA ARG A 220 16.14 4.10 21.36
C ARG A 220 15.35 2.83 21.00
N SER A 221 14.26 2.53 21.70
CA SER A 221 13.59 1.23 21.58
C SER A 221 12.56 1.18 20.44
N CYS A 222 11.82 2.26 20.18
CA CYS A 222 10.66 2.22 19.27
C CYS A 222 11.01 2.49 17.79
N MET A 223 12.14 3.14 17.50
CA MET A 223 12.49 3.59 16.13
C MET A 223 13.80 3.05 15.56
N SER A 224 14.56 2.24 16.30
CA SER A 224 15.89 1.83 15.84
C SER A 224 15.89 0.62 14.90
N SER A 225 14.80 -0.15 14.81
CA SER A 225 14.67 -1.20 13.80
C SER A 225 13.25 -1.78 13.69
N CYS A 226 12.74 -1.90 12.46
CA CYS A 226 11.69 -2.87 12.14
C CYS A 226 12.31 -4.27 12.14
N ARG A 227 12.33 -4.93 13.30
CA ARG A 227 12.85 -6.30 13.46
C ARG A 227 11.87 -7.32 12.90
N CYS A 228 12.14 -7.87 11.72
CA CYS A 228 11.39 -9.02 11.21
C CYS A 228 11.76 -10.28 12.02
N ARG A 229 10.75 -10.97 12.56
CA ARG A 229 10.88 -12.12 13.48
C ARG A 229 10.16 -13.36 12.94
N ILE A 230 10.54 -14.52 13.45
CA ILE A 230 9.81 -15.79 13.31
C ILE A 230 9.11 -16.09 14.62
#